data_AF-A0A8T8X098-F1
#
_entry.id   AF-A0A8T8X098-F1
#
_cell.length_a   1.000
_cell.length_b   1.000
_cell.length_c   1.000
_cell.angle_alpha   90.00
_cell.angle_beta   90.00
_cell.angle_gamma   90.00
#
_symmetry.space_group_name_H-M   'P 1'
#
loop_
_entity.id
_entity.type
_entity.pdbx_description
1 polymer ?
#
loop_
_entity_poly.entity_id
_entity_poly.type
_entity_poly.pdbx_seq_one_letter_code
_entity_poly.pdbx_strand_id
1 'polypeptide(L)'
;MSPPPPPSRRLLIFQEARHPQTAEVVYLPVNKLGLPICGDGPDLPSILELPLRILKAFTEIFNQPKYKGWAIVAAGPYHDTSEEGKYYAVVLEQTASAQHADSMGSIL
;
A
#
# COMPACT_ATOMS: atom_id res chain seq x y z
N MET A 1 -1.24 16.10 -25.13
CA MET A 1 -2.11 15.10 -24.46
C MET A 1 -1.65 15.01 -23.03
N SER A 2 -2.51 15.34 -22.07
CA SER A 2 -2.19 15.16 -20.65
C SER A 2 -2.13 13.66 -20.33
N PRO A 3 -1.24 13.21 -19.42
CA PRO A 3 -1.21 11.80 -19.02
C PRO A 3 -2.57 11.40 -18.42
N PRO A 4 -3.00 10.12 -18.59
CA PRO A 4 -4.22 9.64 -17.96
C PRO A 4 -4.13 9.87 -16.44
N PRO A 5 -5.26 10.19 -15.77
CA PRO A 5 -5.27 10.34 -14.33
C PRO A 5 -4.68 9.06 -13.71
N PRO A 6 -3.80 9.18 -12.71
CA PRO A 6 -3.25 8.00 -12.06
C PRO A 6 -4.39 7.11 -11.58
N PRO A 7 -4.30 5.78 -11.76
CA PRO A 7 -5.36 4.90 -11.33
C PRO A 7 -5.59 5.07 -9.83
N SER A 8 -6.86 5.16 -9.45
CA SER A 8 -7.29 5.42 -8.07
C SER A 8 -6.78 4.39 -7.09
N ARG A 9 -6.38 3.19 -7.56
CA ARG A 9 -5.91 2.09 -6.74
C ARG A 9 -4.48 1.67 -7.09
N ARG A 10 -3.70 1.36 -6.05
CA ARG A 10 -2.30 0.89 -6.16
C ARG A 10 -2.08 -0.33 -5.28
N LEU A 11 -1.31 -1.29 -5.80
CA LEU A 11 -0.84 -2.45 -5.06
C LEU A 11 0.58 -2.20 -4.52
N LEU A 12 0.76 -2.28 -3.22
CA LEU A 12 2.06 -2.31 -2.55
C LEU A 12 2.34 -3.70 -1.99
N ILE A 13 3.60 -4.11 -2.06
CA ILE A 13 4.11 -5.35 -1.49
C ILE A 13 5.11 -4.98 -0.39
N PHE A 14 4.95 -5.57 0.78
CA PHE A 14 5.84 -5.42 1.93
C PHE A 14 6.46 -6.74 2.31
N GLN A 15 7.76 -6.75 2.59
CA GLN A 15 8.47 -7.88 3.15
C GLN A 15 8.56 -7.74 4.67
N GLU A 16 8.22 -8.79 5.40
CA GLU A 16 8.52 -8.91 6.83
C GLU A 16 10.02 -9.18 6.99
N ALA A 17 10.73 -8.28 7.67
CA ALA A 17 12.15 -8.38 7.95
C ALA A 17 12.40 -8.14 9.44
N ARG A 18 13.63 -8.40 9.90
CA ARG A 18 14.09 -8.01 11.23
C ARG A 18 15.02 -6.81 11.12
N HIS A 19 14.78 -5.80 11.93
CA HIS A 19 15.66 -4.65 12.02
C HIS A 19 17.03 -5.11 12.57
N PRO A 20 18.16 -4.80 11.90
CA PRO A 20 19.46 -5.39 12.23
C PRO A 20 19.98 -4.98 13.61
N GLN A 21 19.53 -3.84 14.14
CA GLN A 21 20.04 -3.29 15.40
C GLN A 21 19.12 -3.58 16.59
N THR A 22 17.80 -3.66 16.36
CA THR A 22 16.81 -3.81 17.45
C THR A 22 16.18 -5.20 17.48
N ALA A 23 16.43 -6.03 16.46
CA ALA A 23 15.79 -7.33 16.23
C ALA A 23 14.25 -7.28 16.13
N GLU A 24 13.66 -6.08 16.07
CA GLU A 24 12.23 -5.87 15.92
C GLU A 24 11.77 -6.26 14.51
N VAL A 25 10.54 -6.74 14.42
CA VAL A 25 9.92 -7.05 13.13
C VAL A 25 9.52 -5.74 12.45
N VAL A 26 10.00 -5.54 11.22
CA VAL A 26 9.70 -4.39 10.37
C VAL A 26 9.11 -4.84 9.04
N TYR A 27 8.38 -3.95 8.39
CA TYR A 27 7.74 -4.22 7.10
C TYR A 27 8.31 -3.27 6.05
N LEU A 28 9.11 -3.81 5.15
CA LEU A 28 9.87 -3.04 4.16
C LEU A 28 9.15 -3.04 2.81
N PRO A 29 8.87 -1.87 2.19
CA PRO A 29 8.21 -1.83 0.90
C PRO A 29 9.14 -2.36 -0.20
N VAL A 30 8.68 -3.36 -0.94
CA VAL A 30 9.37 -3.93 -2.11
C VAL A 30 9.20 -3.00 -3.31
N ASN A 31 8.00 -2.46 -3.53
CA ASN A 31 7.69 -1.56 -4.64
C ASN A 31 7.23 -0.18 -4.15
N LYS A 32 8.16 0.76 -4.01
CA LYS A 32 7.89 2.07 -3.38
C LYS A 32 6.80 2.93 -4.04
N LEU A 33 6.63 2.81 -5.37
CA LEU A 33 5.63 3.59 -6.14
C LEU A 33 4.24 2.92 -6.19
N GLY A 34 4.15 1.66 -5.79
CA GLY A 34 2.97 0.83 -6.01
C GLY A 34 2.73 0.50 -7.48
N LEU A 35 2.21 -0.70 -7.75
CA LEU A 35 1.76 -1.06 -9.08
C LEU A 35 0.35 -0.51 -9.31
N PRO A 36 0.08 0.13 -10.47
CA PRO A 36 -1.26 0.55 -10.80
C PRO A 36 -2.19 -0.66 -10.90
N ILE A 37 -3.40 -0.56 -10.35
CA ILE A 37 -4.43 -1.59 -10.51
C ILE A 37 -5.39 -1.18 -11.62
N CYS A 38 -5.52 -2.05 -12.62
CA CYS A 38 -6.56 -1.97 -13.65
C CYS A 38 -7.63 -3.03 -13.38
N GLY A 39 -8.91 -2.72 -13.62
CA GLY A 39 -10.01 -3.66 -13.34
C GLY A 39 -10.25 -3.86 -11.84
N ASP A 40 -10.76 -5.03 -11.45
CA ASP A 40 -11.20 -5.28 -10.06
C ASP A 40 -10.03 -5.36 -9.06
N GLY A 41 -8.83 -5.72 -9.52
CA GLY A 41 -7.64 -5.89 -8.68
C GLY A 41 -7.49 -7.31 -8.13
N PRO A 42 -6.44 -7.56 -7.33
CA PRO A 42 -6.23 -8.87 -6.73
C PRO A 42 -7.30 -9.16 -5.66
N ASP A 43 -7.79 -10.39 -5.62
CA ASP A 43 -8.65 -10.86 -4.56
C ASP A 43 -7.82 -11.00 -3.27
N LEU A 44 -8.06 -10.11 -2.31
CA LEU A 44 -7.35 -10.04 -1.05
C LEU A 44 -8.36 -10.03 0.11
N PRO A 45 -8.00 -10.66 1.24
CA PRO A 45 -8.87 -10.66 2.41
C PRO A 45 -9.03 -9.25 3.00
N SER A 46 -9.99 -9.15 3.91
CA SER A 46 -10.16 -7.93 4.70
C SER A 46 -8.90 -7.67 5.52
N ILE A 47 -8.49 -6.40 5.62
CA ILE A 47 -7.36 -5.99 6.48
C ILE A 47 -7.56 -6.47 7.93
N LEU A 48 -8.81 -6.58 8.39
CA LEU A 48 -9.15 -7.02 9.75
C LEU A 48 -8.81 -8.49 10.03
N GLU A 49 -8.56 -9.28 8.99
CA GLU A 49 -8.10 -10.67 9.12
C GLU A 49 -6.59 -10.77 9.39
N LEU A 50 -5.85 -9.65 9.31
CA LEU A 50 -4.44 -9.61 9.63
C LEU A 50 -4.20 -9.63 11.15
N PRO A 51 -3.12 -10.28 11.62
CA PRO A 51 -2.70 -10.20 13.01
C PRO A 51 -2.51 -8.76 13.50
N LEU A 52 -2.85 -8.48 14.77
CA LEU A 52 -2.75 -7.14 15.39
C LEU A 52 -1.39 -6.47 15.21
N ARG A 53 -0.30 -7.25 15.25
CA ARG A 53 1.06 -6.73 15.03
C ARG A 53 1.24 -6.07 13.66
N ILE A 54 0.55 -6.59 12.64
CA ILE A 54 0.60 -6.09 11.27
C ILE A 54 -0.31 -4.87 11.14
N LEU A 55 -1.51 -4.94 11.71
CA LEU A 55 -2.43 -3.79 11.77
C LEU A 55 -1.74 -2.57 12.38
N LYS A 56 -1.03 -2.75 13.49
CA LYS A 56 -0.23 -1.70 14.13
C LYS A 56 0.84 -1.16 13.18
N ALA A 57 1.67 -2.04 12.61
CA ALA A 57 2.77 -1.62 11.73
C ALA A 57 2.28 -0.91 10.47
N PHE A 58 1.22 -1.40 9.82
CA PHE A 58 0.63 -0.76 8.65
C PHE A 58 0.01 0.59 9.00
N THR A 59 -0.67 0.70 10.15
CA THR A 59 -1.15 2.00 10.63
C THR A 59 -0.01 3.00 10.77
N GLU A 60 1.11 2.61 11.37
CA GLU A 60 2.29 3.47 11.51
C GLU A 60 2.91 3.84 10.15
N ILE A 61 3.02 2.89 9.22
CA ILE A 61 3.56 3.11 7.87
C ILE A 61 2.67 4.07 7.07
N PHE A 62 1.35 3.84 7.04
CA PHE A 62 0.40 4.57 6.21
C PHE A 62 -0.04 5.91 6.82
N ASN A 63 0.29 6.18 8.08
CA ASN A 63 0.19 7.52 8.68
C ASN A 63 1.31 8.47 8.22
N GLN A 64 2.33 8.00 7.50
CA GLN A 64 3.40 8.87 7.00
C GLN A 64 2.89 9.85 5.93
N PRO A 65 3.44 11.08 5.86
CA PRO A 65 2.95 12.11 4.93
C PRO A 65 2.86 11.70 3.46
N LYS A 66 3.74 10.79 2.99
CA LYS A 66 3.73 10.27 1.62
C LYS A 66 2.46 9.49 1.25
N TYR A 67 1.71 8.98 2.24
CA TYR A 67 0.46 8.25 2.05
C TYR A 67 -0.76 9.11 2.38
N LYS A 68 -0.58 10.41 2.64
CA LYS A 68 -1.69 11.33 2.84
C LYS A 68 -2.64 11.24 1.63
N GLY A 69 -3.93 11.09 1.93
CA GLY A 69 -4.95 10.98 0.90
C GLY A 69 -5.12 9.57 0.32
N TRP A 70 -4.43 8.56 0.85
CA TRP A 70 -4.61 7.16 0.51
C TRP A 70 -5.21 6.39 1.69
N ALA A 71 -6.11 5.45 1.40
CA ALA A 71 -6.71 4.54 2.38
C ALA A 71 -6.38 3.09 2.02
N ILE A 72 -6.17 2.24 3.02
CA ILE A 72 -6.05 0.79 2.80
C ILE A 72 -7.44 0.21 2.64
N VAL A 73 -7.68 -0.50 1.53
CA VAL A 73 -9.00 -1.12 1.25
C VAL A 73 -8.96 -2.65 1.33
N ALA A 74 -7.79 -3.24 1.11
CA ALA A 74 -7.57 -4.68 1.28
C ALA A 74 -6.10 -4.94 1.61
N ALA A 75 -5.84 -5.99 2.39
CA ALA A 75 -4.46 -6.42 2.65
C ALA A 75 -4.42 -7.88 3.09
N GLY A 76 -3.42 -8.61 2.65
CA GLY A 76 -3.29 -10.03 2.93
C GLY A 76 -1.86 -10.55 2.76
N PRO A 77 -1.58 -11.78 3.22
CA PRO A 77 -0.35 -12.47 2.86
C PRO A 77 -0.21 -12.54 1.34
N TYR A 78 0.99 -12.25 0.83
CA TYR A 78 1.34 -12.43 -0.57
C TYR A 78 2.30 -13.61 -0.66
N HIS A 79 1.87 -14.67 -1.34
CA HIS A 79 2.70 -15.86 -1.54
C HIS A 79 3.39 -15.77 -2.89
N ASP A 80 4.68 -15.45 -2.85
CA ASP A 80 5.55 -15.54 -4.02
C ASP A 80 6.35 -16.83 -3.95
N THR A 81 6.14 -17.74 -4.91
CA THR A 81 6.89 -19.00 -4.95
C THR A 81 8.30 -18.83 -5.52
N SER A 82 8.60 -17.68 -6.12
CA SER A 82 9.90 -17.39 -6.74
C SER A 82 10.90 -16.73 -5.78
N GLU A 83 10.44 -16.20 -4.66
CA GLU A 83 11.25 -15.45 -3.70
C GLU A 83 11.13 -16.02 -2.28
N GLU A 84 12.24 -16.15 -1.56
CA GLU A 84 12.22 -16.57 -0.16
C GLU A 84 11.82 -15.41 0.76
N GLY A 85 10.82 -15.64 1.60
CA GLY A 85 10.45 -14.69 2.65
C GLY A 85 8.96 -14.68 2.96
N LYS A 86 8.56 -13.72 3.80
CA LYS A 86 7.16 -13.49 4.14
C LYS A 86 6.74 -12.12 3.64
N TYR A 87 5.76 -12.10 2.74
CA TYR A 87 5.30 -10.89 2.08
C TYR A 87 3.82 -10.62 2.36
N TYR A 88 3.44 -9.36 2.21
CA TYR A 88 2.07 -8.90 2.34
C TYR A 88 1.75 -7.95 1.20
N ALA A 89 0.60 -8.18 0.58
CA ALA A 89 0.01 -7.29 -0.39
C ALA A 89 -0.91 -6.30 0.33
N VAL A 90 -0.87 -5.04 -0.08
CA VAL A 90 -1.72 -3.97 0.43
C VAL A 90 -2.26 -3.19 -0.76
N VAL A 91 -3.58 -3.10 -0.85
CA VAL A 91 -4.26 -2.27 -1.85
C VAL A 91 -4.61 -0.93 -1.21
N LEU A 92 -4.10 0.13 -1.82
CA LEU A 92 -4.43 1.50 -1.48
C LEU A 92 -5.43 2.08 -2.48
N GLU A 93 -6.32 2.93 -1.99
CA GLU A 93 -7.24 3.73 -2.79
C GLU A 93 -7.09 5.23 -2.44
N GLN A 94 -7.08 6.10 -3.46
CA GLN A 94 -7.11 7.55 -3.25
C GLN A 94 -8.46 7.98 -2.68
N THR A 95 -8.43 8.67 -1.55
CA THR A 95 -9.58 9.33 -0.96
C THR A 95 -10.00 10.54 -1.81
N ALA A 96 -11.30 10.83 -1.89
CA ALA A 96 -11.87 11.89 -2.74
C ALA A 96 -11.26 13.29 -2.48
N SER A 97 -10.79 13.55 -1.26
CA SER A 97 -10.12 14.81 -0.89
C SER A 97 -8.75 14.99 -1.56
N ALA A 98 -8.06 13.90 -1.93
CA ALA A 98 -6.81 13.95 -2.68
C ALA A 98 -7.06 14.20 -4.19
N GLN A 99 -8.11 13.59 -4.74
CA GLN A 99 -8.49 13.78 -6.15
C GLN A 99 -8.87 15.24 -6.47
N HIS A 100 -9.48 15.92 -5.50
CA HIS A 100 -9.90 17.32 -5.67
C HIS A 100 -8.72 18.31 -5.64
N ALA A 101 -7.69 18.02 -4.84
CA ALA A 101 -6.47 18.84 -4.76
C ALA A 101 -5.63 18.76 -6.05
N ASP A 102 -5.49 17.56 -6.62
CA ASP A 102 -4.78 17.37 -7.90
C ASP A 102 -5.54 18.02 -9.08
N SER A 103 -6.88 18.03 -9.03
CA SER A 103 -7.71 18.68 -10.05
C SER A 103 -7.60 20.21 -10.04
N MET A 104 -7.43 20.84 -8.88
CA MET A 104 -7.25 22.30 -8.79
C MET A 104 -5.82 22.77 -9.10
N GLY A 105 -4.80 21.93 -8.86
CA GLY A 105 -3.41 22.23 -9.20
C GLY A 105 -3.10 22.22 -10.70
N SER A 106 -4.03 21.73 -11.53
CA SER A 106 -3.88 21.65 -12.99
C SER A 106 -4.50 22.84 -13.76
N ILE A 107 -5.05 23.85 -13.05
CA ILE A 107 -5.76 25.00 -13.65
C ILE A 107 -4.93 26.31 -13.57
N LEU A 108 -3.69 26.25 -13.10
CA LEU A 108 -2.73 27.37 -13.10
C LEU A 108 -1.50 27.02 -13.94
#